data_AF-A0A2V3IK09-F1
#
_entry.id   AF-A0A2V3IK09-F1
#
_cell.length_a   1.000
_cell.length_b   1.000
_cell.length_c   1.000
_cell.angle_alpha   90.00
_cell.angle_beta   90.00
_cell.angle_gamma   90.00
#
_symmetry.space_group_name_H-M   'P 1'
#
loop_
_entity.id
_entity.type
_entity.pdbx_description
1 polymer ?
#
loop_
_entity_poly.entity_id
_entity_poly.type
_entity_poly.pdbx_seq_one_letter_code
_entity_poly.pdbx_strand_id
1 'polypeptide(L)'
;MPRMVYTNILKGALVESDYFRKLMQPNAVGKLGISPLVKVICALRQISHDIPSDLAEDMCDVSETTASLCLDEFCKAVESHFRAKYLQDPTDEDLIRTERQFARVGFPGCIGCVDCGGWEWKSCPKALQGVMIGKEGKPTLRMELICYLDMWIWAFQFGLPEGFNDLNILELSTFFNKILAGSFPTVKPSYTVSGIGIDWY
;
A
#
# COMPACT_ATOMS: atom_id res chain seq x y z
N MET A 1 -16.79 6.22 -0.74
CA MET A 1 -16.38 4.95 -1.38
C MET A 1 -17.59 4.30 -2.05
N PRO A 2 -17.49 3.86 -3.33
CA PRO A 2 -18.57 3.14 -4.01
C PRO A 2 -18.91 1.81 -3.31
N ARG A 3 -20.20 1.45 -3.28
CA ARG A 3 -20.69 0.23 -2.60
C ARG A 3 -20.00 -1.05 -3.08
N MET A 4 -19.71 -1.13 -4.38
CA MET A 4 -19.03 -2.29 -4.98
C MET A 4 -17.63 -2.49 -4.39
N VAL A 5 -16.85 -1.41 -4.23
CA VAL A 5 -15.51 -1.45 -3.65
C VAL A 5 -15.58 -1.92 -2.20
N TYR A 6 -16.48 -1.34 -1.41
CA TYR A 6 -16.70 -1.75 -0.02
C TYR A 6 -17.06 -3.25 0.08
N THR A 7 -17.98 -3.71 -0.77
CA THR A 7 -18.42 -5.10 -0.76
C THR A 7 -17.28 -6.05 -1.09
N ASN A 8 -16.40 -5.66 -2.03
CA ASN A 8 -15.21 -6.43 -2.36
C ASN A 8 -14.23 -6.53 -1.18
N ILE A 9 -13.97 -5.40 -0.51
CA ILE A 9 -13.12 -5.34 0.68
C ILE A 9 -13.69 -6.21 1.82
N LEU A 10 -14.99 -6.08 2.10
CA LEU A 10 -15.66 -6.88 3.13
C LEU A 10 -15.55 -8.39 2.83
N LYS A 11 -15.74 -8.79 1.57
CA LYS A 11 -15.57 -10.19 1.16
C LYS A 11 -14.15 -10.67 1.39
N GLY A 12 -13.14 -9.89 0.99
CA GLY A 12 -11.74 -10.22 1.24
C GLY A 12 -11.45 -10.40 2.74
N ALA A 13 -11.92 -9.47 3.57
CA ALA A 13 -11.78 -9.56 5.02
C ALA A 13 -12.39 -10.83 5.62
N LEU A 14 -13.60 -11.22 5.16
CA LEU A 14 -14.28 -12.45 5.60
C LEU A 14 -13.59 -13.73 5.12
N VAL A 15 -12.91 -13.68 3.97
CA VAL A 15 -12.16 -14.80 3.42
C VAL A 15 -10.88 -15.02 4.20
N GLU A 16 -10.10 -13.97 4.47
CA GLU A 16 -8.74 -14.13 5.02
C GLU A 16 -8.68 -14.15 6.55
N SER A 17 -9.67 -13.59 7.25
CA SER A 17 -9.61 -13.50 8.72
C SER A 17 -10.81 -14.15 9.40
N ASP A 18 -10.49 -15.15 10.22
CA ASP A 18 -11.44 -15.83 11.09
C ASP A 18 -12.11 -14.86 12.07
N TYR A 19 -11.44 -13.77 12.44
CA TYR A 19 -12.01 -12.75 13.31
C TYR A 19 -13.21 -12.05 12.67
N PHE A 20 -13.14 -11.72 11.38
CA PHE A 20 -14.30 -11.19 10.65
C PHE A 20 -15.30 -12.28 10.31
N ARG A 21 -14.85 -13.51 10.01
CA ARG A 21 -15.73 -14.62 9.65
C ARG A 21 -16.58 -15.12 10.81
N LYS A 22 -16.06 -15.07 12.04
CA LYS A 22 -16.82 -15.36 13.26
C LYS A 22 -18.00 -14.39 13.33
N LEU A 23 -19.16 -14.89 12.91
CA LEU A 23 -20.46 -14.23 13.01
C LEU A 23 -20.75 -13.82 14.46
N MET A 24 -21.73 -12.93 14.63
CA MET A 24 -22.10 -12.41 15.93
C MET A 24 -22.40 -13.56 16.90
N GLN A 25 -21.46 -13.85 17.81
CA GLN A 25 -21.66 -14.85 18.86
C GLN A 25 -22.39 -14.19 20.04
N PRO A 26 -23.39 -14.85 20.62
CA PRO A 26 -24.02 -14.36 21.85
C PRO A 26 -23.03 -14.43 23.01
N ASN A 27 -23.02 -13.39 23.84
CA ASN A 27 -22.32 -13.41 25.11
C ASN A 27 -23.05 -14.30 26.14
N ALA A 28 -22.55 -14.36 27.38
CA ALA A 28 -23.15 -15.17 28.46
C ALA A 28 -24.61 -14.80 28.81
N VAL A 29 -25.10 -13.65 28.34
CA VAL A 29 -26.48 -13.15 28.55
C VAL A 29 -27.29 -13.20 27.24
N GLY A 30 -26.76 -13.83 26.18
CA GLY A 30 -27.45 -13.95 24.90
C GLY A 30 -27.35 -12.73 23.98
N LYS A 31 -26.65 -11.65 24.38
CA LYS A 31 -26.48 -10.46 23.54
C LYS A 31 -25.45 -10.75 22.45
N LEU A 32 -25.86 -10.61 21.20
CA LEU A 32 -25.00 -10.79 20.03
C LEU A 32 -23.87 -9.75 20.02
N GLY A 33 -22.65 -10.20 19.72
CA GLY A 33 -21.48 -9.33 19.52
C GLY A 33 -21.57 -8.48 18.25
N ILE A 34 -20.56 -7.66 17.96
CA ILE A 34 -20.57 -6.75 16.80
C ILE A 34 -20.53 -7.47 15.45
N SER A 35 -21.21 -6.89 14.46
CA SER A 35 -21.28 -7.47 13.12
C SER A 35 -19.95 -7.31 12.36
N PRO A 36 -19.61 -8.21 11.41
CA PRO A 36 -18.43 -8.06 10.56
C PRO A 36 -18.42 -6.74 9.76
N LEU A 37 -19.61 -6.25 9.40
CA LEU A 37 -19.79 -4.95 8.74
C LEU A 37 -19.23 -3.81 9.59
N VAL A 38 -19.60 -3.78 10.88
CA VAL A 38 -19.15 -2.76 11.84
C VAL A 38 -17.64 -2.87 12.07
N LYS A 39 -17.10 -4.09 12.20
CA LYS A 39 -15.65 -4.32 12.35
C LYS A 39 -14.85 -3.74 11.17
N VAL A 40 -15.28 -4.02 9.94
CA VAL A 40 -14.64 -3.48 8.73
C VAL A 40 -14.80 -1.96 8.63
N ILE A 41 -15.97 -1.41 8.98
CA ILE A 41 -16.18 0.04 9.03
C ILE A 41 -15.25 0.69 10.06
N CYS A 42 -15.11 0.10 11.25
CA CYS A 42 -14.23 0.58 12.30
C CYS A 42 -12.76 0.67 11.84
N ALA A 43 -12.26 -0.39 11.18
CA ALA A 43 -10.91 -0.37 10.61
C ALA A 43 -10.76 0.68 9.48
N LEU A 44 -11.71 0.74 8.55
CA LEU A 44 -11.70 1.72 7.46
C LEU A 44 -11.75 3.16 7.96
N ARG A 45 -12.48 3.43 9.05
CA ARG A 45 -12.55 4.76 9.66
C ARG A 45 -11.21 5.17 10.25
N GLN A 46 -10.54 4.26 10.97
CA GLN A 46 -9.19 4.47 11.47
C GLN A 46 -8.22 4.85 10.35
N ILE A 47 -8.19 4.08 9.26
CA ILE A 47 -7.26 4.34 8.14
C ILE A 47 -7.63 5.59 7.33
N SER A 48 -8.92 5.85 7.10
CA SER A 48 -9.34 6.95 6.22
C SER A 48 -9.29 8.34 6.86
N HIS A 49 -9.41 8.41 8.19
CA HIS A 49 -9.40 9.68 8.92
C HIS A 49 -8.16 9.86 9.81
N ASP A 50 -7.21 8.91 9.75
CA ASP A 50 -6.03 8.87 10.63
C ASP A 50 -6.42 9.00 12.11
N ILE A 51 -7.48 8.29 12.52
CA ILE A 51 -7.99 8.34 13.89
C ILE A 51 -7.43 7.20 14.74
N PRO A 52 -7.04 7.48 15.98
CA PRO A 52 -6.62 6.45 16.92
C PRO A 52 -7.80 5.57 17.37
N SER A 53 -7.48 4.41 17.96
CA SER A 53 -8.48 3.40 18.34
C SER A 53 -9.43 3.85 19.45
N ASP A 54 -9.01 4.76 20.33
CA ASP A 54 -9.84 5.37 21.37
C ASP A 54 -10.94 6.25 20.77
N LEU A 55 -10.64 7.03 19.73
CA LEU A 55 -11.64 7.81 19.00
C LEU A 55 -12.55 6.90 18.14
N ALA A 56 -12.01 5.81 17.61
CA ALA A 56 -12.78 4.84 16.86
C ALA A 56 -13.76 4.04 17.73
N GLU A 57 -13.48 3.88 19.02
CA GLU A 57 -14.38 3.29 20.02
C GLU A 57 -15.70 4.05 20.07
N ASP A 58 -15.63 5.37 20.28
CA ASP A 58 -16.80 6.25 20.37
C ASP A 58 -17.60 6.29 19.05
N MET A 59 -16.91 6.24 17.91
CA MET A 59 -17.58 6.32 16.60
C MET A 59 -18.31 5.05 16.18
N CYS A 60 -17.86 3.89 16.68
CA CYS A 60 -18.36 2.58 16.25
C CYS A 60 -19.07 1.79 17.34
N ASP A 61 -19.20 2.36 18.55
CA ASP A 61 -19.74 1.71 19.76
C ASP A 61 -19.03 0.38 20.06
N VAL A 62 -17.70 0.39 20.05
CA VAL A 62 -16.84 -0.78 20.33
C VAL A 62 -15.76 -0.41 21.34
N SER A 63 -15.18 -1.35 22.08
CA SER A 63 -14.04 -1.02 22.95
C SER A 63 -12.80 -0.64 22.14
N GLU A 64 -11.90 0.19 22.69
CA GLU A 64 -10.61 0.56 22.07
C GLU A 64 -9.83 -0.69 21.64
N THR A 65 -9.78 -1.70 22.51
CA THR A 65 -9.14 -3.00 22.22
C THR A 65 -9.75 -3.70 21.01
N THR A 66 -11.06 -3.58 20.83
CA THR A 66 -11.78 -4.13 19.68
C THR A 66 -11.51 -3.31 18.43
N ALA A 67 -11.46 -1.98 18.52
CA ALA A 67 -11.11 -1.11 17.41
C ALA A 67 -9.69 -1.36 16.90
N SER A 68 -8.73 -1.49 17.81
CA SER A 68 -7.33 -1.82 17.51
C SER A 68 -7.21 -3.20 16.84
N LEU A 69 -7.90 -4.21 17.39
CA LEU A 69 -7.93 -5.55 16.79
C LEU A 69 -8.60 -5.55 15.40
N CYS A 70 -9.67 -4.78 15.22
CA CYS A 70 -10.30 -4.63 13.91
C CYS A 70 -9.32 -4.06 12.89
N LEU A 71 -8.53 -3.06 13.26
CA LEU A 71 -7.53 -2.47 12.38
C LEU A 71 -6.43 -3.48 12.00
N ASP A 72 -5.86 -4.17 12.99
CA ASP A 72 -4.78 -5.14 12.78
C ASP A 72 -5.23 -6.32 11.90
N GLU A 73 -6.36 -6.94 12.23
CA GLU A 73 -6.93 -8.03 11.43
C GLU A 73 -7.32 -7.57 10.02
N PHE A 74 -7.83 -6.34 9.89
CA PHE A 74 -8.20 -5.78 8.60
C PHE A 74 -6.99 -5.58 7.70
N CYS A 75 -5.90 -4.99 8.22
CA CYS A 75 -4.67 -4.78 7.46
C CYS A 75 -4.08 -6.11 6.97
N LYS A 76 -4.00 -7.12 7.86
CA LYS A 76 -3.53 -8.47 7.51
C LYS A 76 -4.40 -9.14 6.44
N ALA A 77 -5.72 -9.01 6.57
CA ALA A 77 -6.65 -9.59 5.62
C ALA A 77 -6.61 -8.89 4.25
N VAL A 78 -6.50 -7.56 4.24
CA VAL A 78 -6.34 -6.78 3.00
C VAL A 78 -5.05 -7.15 2.30
N GLU A 79 -3.93 -7.19 3.03
CA GLU A 79 -2.66 -7.61 2.47
C GLU A 79 -2.78 -9.03 1.88
N SER A 80 -3.24 -10.00 2.66
CA SER A 80 -3.32 -11.40 2.22
C SER A 80 -4.21 -11.58 0.99
N HIS A 81 -5.38 -10.92 0.95
CA HIS A 81 -6.34 -11.11 -0.13
C HIS A 81 -5.96 -10.37 -1.41
N PHE A 82 -5.43 -9.16 -1.27
CA PHE A 82 -5.31 -8.22 -2.38
C PHE A 82 -3.87 -8.08 -2.89
N ARG A 83 -2.85 -8.46 -2.11
CA ARG A 83 -1.45 -8.32 -2.50
C ARG A 83 -1.15 -8.98 -3.84
N ALA A 84 -1.49 -10.25 -4.03
CA ALA A 84 -1.20 -10.95 -5.28
C ALA A 84 -1.91 -10.33 -6.50
N LYS A 85 -3.05 -9.67 -6.29
CA LYS A 85 -3.81 -9.02 -7.35
C LYS A 85 -3.29 -7.63 -7.66
N TYR A 86 -2.91 -6.83 -6.68
CA TYR A 86 -2.58 -5.41 -6.91
C TYR A 86 -1.09 -5.13 -6.86
N LEU A 87 -0.29 -5.95 -6.18
CA LEU A 87 1.17 -5.89 -6.13
C LEU A 87 1.76 -7.03 -6.97
N GLN A 88 2.01 -6.77 -8.24
CA GLN A 88 2.55 -7.76 -9.18
C GLN A 88 3.51 -7.11 -10.19
N ASP A 89 4.49 -7.89 -10.69
CA ASP A 89 5.32 -7.46 -11.81
C ASP A 89 4.42 -7.22 -13.06
N PRO A 90 4.61 -6.12 -13.81
CA PRO A 90 3.80 -5.84 -14.99
C PRO A 90 4.11 -6.83 -16.12
N THR A 91 3.08 -7.19 -16.89
CA THR A 91 3.26 -7.99 -18.10
C THR A 91 3.73 -7.12 -19.28
N ASP A 92 4.25 -7.75 -20.34
CA ASP A 92 4.59 -7.03 -21.58
C ASP A 92 3.40 -6.25 -22.15
N GLU A 93 2.18 -6.78 -22.02
CA GLU A 93 0.95 -6.10 -22.44
C GLU A 93 0.66 -4.86 -21.57
N ASP A 94 0.84 -4.96 -20.26
CA ASP A 94 0.69 -3.82 -19.34
C ASP A 94 1.73 -2.72 -19.64
N LEU A 95 2.98 -3.10 -19.93
CA LEU A 95 4.04 -2.18 -20.32
C LEU A 95 3.72 -1.46 -21.62
N ILE A 96 3.32 -2.19 -22.66
CA ILE A 96 2.91 -1.60 -23.95
C ILE A 96 1.69 -0.69 -23.79
N ARG A 97 0.70 -1.12 -22.99
CA ARG A 97 -0.50 -0.32 -22.71
C ARG A 97 -0.11 0.99 -22.01
N THR A 98 0.75 0.92 -21.01
CA THR A 98 1.16 2.07 -20.20
C THR A 98 2.01 3.05 -21.02
N GLU A 99 2.99 2.55 -21.76
CA GLU A 99 3.83 3.36 -22.66
C GLU A 99 2.97 4.15 -23.65
N ARG A 100 2.01 3.49 -24.31
CA ARG A 100 1.11 4.15 -25.27
C ARG A 100 0.33 5.30 -24.64
N GLN A 101 -0.06 5.18 -23.38
CA GLN A 101 -0.80 6.23 -22.68
C GLN A 101 0.13 7.41 -22.33
N PHE A 102 1.34 7.15 -21.85
CA PHE A 102 2.33 8.20 -21.59
C PHE A 102 2.80 8.90 -22.86
N ALA A 103 3.02 8.17 -23.95
CA ALA A 103 3.37 8.73 -25.25
C ALA A 103 2.31 9.74 -25.73
N ARG A 104 1.01 9.46 -25.52
CA ARG A 104 -0.09 10.38 -25.87
C ARG A 104 -0.06 11.70 -25.11
N VAL A 105 0.52 11.71 -23.92
CA VAL A 105 0.66 12.92 -23.09
C VAL A 105 2.07 13.52 -23.15
N GLY A 106 2.91 13.07 -24.09
CA GLY A 106 4.23 13.66 -24.37
C GLY A 106 5.41 13.01 -23.64
N PHE A 107 5.21 11.83 -23.05
CA PHE A 107 6.25 11.07 -22.34
C PHE A 107 6.50 9.70 -23.00
N PRO A 108 6.93 9.64 -24.27
CA PRO A 108 7.21 8.35 -24.93
C PRO A 108 8.24 7.54 -24.13
N GLY A 109 8.01 6.23 -24.03
CA GLY A 109 8.88 5.32 -23.29
C GLY A 109 8.75 5.34 -21.76
N CYS A 110 7.97 6.26 -21.18
CA CYS A 110 7.63 6.19 -19.77
C CYS A 110 6.67 5.03 -19.54
N ILE A 111 6.99 4.17 -18.56
CA ILE A 111 6.15 3.02 -18.24
C ILE A 111 5.52 3.10 -16.88
N GLY A 112 5.72 4.14 -16.07
CA GLY A 112 5.04 4.31 -14.79
C GLY A 112 5.57 5.51 -14.03
N CYS A 113 5.01 5.72 -12.84
CA CYS A 113 5.47 6.77 -11.93
C CYS A 113 6.09 6.13 -10.70
N VAL A 114 7.28 6.58 -10.34
CA VAL A 114 7.93 6.27 -9.06
C VAL A 114 7.75 7.46 -8.12
N ASP A 115 7.45 7.19 -6.86
CA ASP A 115 7.47 8.19 -5.81
C ASP A 115 8.07 7.62 -4.52
N CYS A 116 8.74 8.49 -3.76
CA CYS A 116 9.31 8.21 -2.46
C CYS A 116 8.69 9.14 -1.42
N GLY A 117 8.02 8.59 -0.42
CA GLY A 117 7.35 9.37 0.63
C GLY A 117 7.91 9.07 2.02
N GLY A 118 7.79 10.05 2.93
CA GLY A 118 8.11 9.92 4.35
C GLY A 118 6.87 10.04 5.23
N TRP A 119 6.74 9.19 6.24
CA TRP A 119 5.68 9.22 7.24
C TRP A 119 6.26 9.33 8.64
N GLU A 120 5.91 10.40 9.35
CA GLU A 120 6.29 10.57 10.76
C GLU A 120 5.72 9.42 11.59
N TRP A 121 6.59 8.70 12.28
CA TRP A 121 6.23 7.60 13.16
C TRP A 121 6.22 8.07 14.62
N LYS A 122 5.12 8.73 15.01
CA LYS A 122 4.95 9.29 16.37
C LYS A 122 5.20 8.27 17.49
N SER A 123 4.78 7.03 17.28
CA SER A 123 4.93 5.92 18.24
C SER A 123 6.15 5.03 17.97
N CYS A 124 7.19 5.56 17.31
CA CYS A 124 8.41 4.80 17.04
C CYS A 124 9.05 4.28 18.34
N PRO A 125 9.29 2.95 18.46
CA PRO A 125 9.99 2.37 19.61
C PRO A 125 11.36 3.01 19.82
N LYS A 126 11.72 3.29 21.08
CA LYS A 126 13.02 3.93 21.44
C LYS A 126 14.23 3.21 20.85
N ALA A 127 14.18 1.88 20.78
CA ALA A 127 15.26 1.07 20.20
C ALA A 127 15.48 1.33 18.69
N LEU A 128 14.45 1.78 17.96
CA LEU A 128 14.52 2.06 16.53
C LEU A 128 14.79 3.55 16.24
N GLN A 129 14.52 4.45 17.19
CA GLN A 129 14.66 5.90 16.98
C GLN A 129 16.05 6.31 16.48
N GLY A 130 17.12 5.64 16.91
CA GLY A 130 18.48 5.98 16.49
C GLY A 130 18.74 5.90 14.97
N VAL A 131 18.03 5.01 14.26
CA VAL A 131 18.14 4.89 12.79
C VAL A 131 17.01 5.60 12.06
N MET A 132 15.84 5.78 12.71
CA MET A 132 14.66 6.37 12.09
C MET A 132 14.61 7.89 12.21
N ILE A 133 15.42 8.51 13.07
CA ILE A 133 15.50 9.97 13.19
C ILE A 133 16.57 10.49 12.21
N GLY A 134 16.13 11.26 11.22
CA GLY A 134 17.03 11.98 10.32
C GLY A 134 17.16 13.46 10.67
N LYS A 135 17.40 14.27 9.64
CA LYS A 135 17.63 15.72 9.75
C LYS A 135 16.49 16.47 10.43
N GLU A 136 15.25 16.01 10.24
CA GLU A 136 14.05 16.68 10.77
C GLU A 136 13.84 16.43 12.28
N GLY A 137 14.67 15.61 12.92
CA GLY A 137 14.63 15.37 14.37
C GLY A 137 13.44 14.53 14.83
N LYS A 138 12.68 13.97 13.89
CA LYS A 138 11.53 13.11 14.15
C LYS A 138 11.76 11.71 13.57
N PRO A 139 11.26 10.64 14.22
CA PRO A 139 11.30 9.32 13.64
C PRO A 139 10.39 9.28 12.41
N THR A 140 10.92 8.89 11.26
CA THR A 140 10.19 8.83 10.00
C THR A 140 10.45 7.50 9.31
N LEU A 141 9.38 6.91 8.76
CA LEU A 141 9.42 5.74 7.90
C LEU A 141 9.41 6.21 6.45
N ARG A 142 10.32 5.69 5.63
CA ARG A 142 10.35 5.95 4.20
C ARG A 142 9.67 4.82 3.42
N MET A 143 9.05 5.20 2.32
CA MET A 143 8.43 4.27 1.39
C MET A 143 8.73 4.62 -0.06
N GLU A 144 8.75 3.59 -0.90
CA GLU A 144 8.81 3.67 -2.35
C GLU A 144 7.53 3.03 -2.90
N LEU A 145 6.93 3.69 -3.90
CA LEU A 145 5.82 3.14 -4.64
C LEU A 145 6.04 3.35 -6.14
N ILE A 146 5.91 2.28 -6.92
CA ILE A 146 5.85 2.35 -8.38
C ILE A 146 4.47 1.86 -8.81
N CYS A 147 3.71 2.73 -9.45
CA CYS A 147 2.34 2.42 -9.85
C CYS A 147 1.92 3.16 -11.12
N TYR A 148 0.75 2.78 -11.66
CA TYR A 148 0.10 3.47 -12.78
C TYR A 148 -1.44 3.51 -12.67
N LEU A 149 -2.06 4.26 -13.58
CA LEU A 149 -3.48 4.67 -13.67
C LEU A 149 -4.53 3.59 -13.43
N ASP A 150 -4.18 2.31 -13.56
CA ASP A 150 -5.11 1.19 -13.45
C ASP A 150 -5.09 0.51 -12.06
N MET A 151 -4.60 1.22 -11.04
CA MET A 151 -4.47 0.77 -9.63
C MET A 151 -3.50 -0.40 -9.43
N TRP A 152 -2.64 -0.66 -10.41
CA TRP A 152 -1.58 -1.65 -10.31
C TRP A 152 -0.36 -1.04 -9.63
N ILE A 153 0.16 -1.78 -8.65
CA ILE A 153 1.41 -1.48 -7.96
C ILE A 153 2.42 -2.51 -8.45
N TRP A 154 3.55 -2.05 -8.99
CA TRP A 154 4.60 -2.94 -9.47
C TRP A 154 5.68 -3.15 -8.43
N ALA A 155 5.96 -2.10 -7.66
CA ALA A 155 6.88 -2.17 -6.56
C ALA A 155 6.32 -1.38 -5.39
N PHE A 156 6.49 -1.94 -4.20
CA PHE A 156 6.18 -1.29 -2.94
C PHE A 156 7.22 -1.70 -1.92
N GLN A 157 7.94 -0.71 -1.38
CA GLN A 157 8.90 -0.86 -0.31
C GLN A 157 8.47 0.08 0.81
N PHE A 158 8.42 -0.39 2.06
CA PHE A 158 8.03 0.43 3.20
C PHE A 158 8.91 0.14 4.40
N GLY A 159 9.12 1.15 5.24
CA GLY A 159 9.83 1.01 6.51
C GLY A 159 11.33 1.26 6.41
N LEU A 160 11.78 1.93 5.34
CA LEU A 160 13.18 2.32 5.23
C LEU A 160 13.50 3.47 6.21
N PRO A 161 14.75 3.57 6.70
CA PRO A 161 15.14 4.63 7.64
C PRO A 161 15.08 6.02 7.01
N GLU A 162 14.82 7.05 7.83
CA GLU A 162 14.75 8.44 7.35
C GLU A 162 16.02 8.96 6.69
N GLY A 163 17.19 8.46 7.12
CA GLY A 163 18.48 8.82 6.51
C GLY A 163 18.60 8.43 5.03
N PHE A 164 17.67 7.63 4.51
CA PHE A 164 17.59 7.28 3.10
C PHE A 164 16.89 8.40 2.34
N ASN A 165 17.64 9.03 1.44
CA ASN A 165 17.08 9.89 0.41
C ASN A 165 16.56 9.04 -0.76
N ASP A 166 15.91 9.69 -1.72
CA ASP A 166 15.29 9.01 -2.86
C ASP A 166 16.32 8.16 -3.63
N LEU A 167 17.56 8.63 -3.79
CA LEU A 167 18.63 7.88 -4.45
C LEU A 167 18.93 6.56 -3.72
N ASN A 168 19.13 6.61 -2.39
CA ASN A 168 19.42 5.43 -1.59
C ASN A 168 18.24 4.44 -1.60
N ILE A 169 17.01 4.95 -1.64
CA ILE A 169 15.80 4.13 -1.74
C ILE A 169 15.79 3.39 -3.09
N LEU A 170 16.07 4.09 -4.18
CA LEU A 170 16.15 3.50 -5.53
C LEU A 170 17.28 2.46 -5.65
N GLU A 171 18.43 2.69 -5.01
CA GLU A 171 19.53 1.70 -4.98
C GLU A 171 19.11 0.39 -4.27
N LEU A 172 18.29 0.48 -3.23
CA LEU A 172 17.74 -0.69 -2.53
C LEU A 172 16.55 -1.32 -3.24
N SER A 173 15.93 -0.61 -4.18
CA SER A 173 14.74 -1.07 -4.87
C SER A 173 15.03 -2.31 -5.69
N THR A 174 14.40 -3.42 -5.32
CA THR A 174 14.53 -4.68 -6.06
C THR A 174 14.06 -4.54 -7.51
N PHE A 175 13.09 -3.66 -7.77
CA PHE A 175 12.59 -3.38 -9.10
C PHE A 175 13.61 -2.61 -9.95
N PHE A 176 14.19 -1.52 -9.43
CA PHE A 176 15.25 -0.80 -10.16
C PHE A 176 16.49 -1.66 -10.38
N ASN A 177 16.85 -2.51 -9.42
CA ASN A 177 17.95 -3.46 -9.60
C ASN A 177 17.70 -4.43 -10.77
N LYS A 178 16.45 -4.86 -11.01
CA LYS A 178 16.10 -5.66 -12.20
C LYS A 178 16.29 -4.87 -13.49
N ILE A 179 15.96 -3.57 -13.49
CA ILE A 179 16.17 -2.66 -14.62
C ILE A 179 17.67 -2.51 -14.92
N LEU A 180 18.46 -2.11 -13.93
CA LEU A 180 19.90 -1.89 -14.10
C LEU A 180 20.64 -3.16 -14.53
N ALA A 181 20.16 -4.34 -14.12
CA ALA A 181 20.71 -5.63 -14.53
C ALA A 181 20.32 -6.06 -15.97
N GLY A 182 19.48 -5.31 -16.69
CA GLY A 182 19.02 -5.70 -18.02
C GLY A 182 17.99 -6.83 -18.03
N SER A 183 17.46 -7.19 -16.86
CA SER A 183 16.53 -8.32 -16.68
C SER A 183 15.05 -7.91 -16.77
N PHE A 184 14.78 -6.61 -16.75
CA PHE A 184 13.47 -6.00 -16.91
C PHE A 184 13.64 -4.65 -17.60
N PRO A 185 12.76 -4.24 -18.52
CA PRO A 185 11.60 -4.95 -19.07
C PRO A 185 12.00 -6.07 -20.05
N THR A 186 11.10 -7.04 -20.26
CA THR A 186 11.27 -8.10 -21.27
C THR A 186 11.22 -7.55 -22.70
N VAL A 187 10.46 -6.48 -22.90
CA VAL A 187 10.38 -5.74 -24.17
C VAL A 187 11.44 -4.64 -24.19
N LYS A 188 12.16 -4.44 -25.30
CA LYS A 188 13.12 -3.33 -25.45
C LYS A 188 12.52 -2.19 -26.28
N PRO A 189 11.71 -1.29 -25.69
CA PRO A 189 11.21 -0.14 -26.42
C PRO A 189 12.38 0.81 -26.73
N SER A 190 12.46 1.25 -27.98
CA SER A 190 13.29 2.36 -28.40
C SER A 190 12.39 3.46 -28.94
N TYR A 191 12.71 4.70 -28.57
CA TYR A 191 11.92 5.86 -28.95
C TYR A 191 12.85 7.04 -29.18
N THR A 192 12.31 8.10 -29.79
CA THR A 192 13.08 9.29 -30.12
C THR A 192 12.48 10.50 -29.42
N VAL A 193 13.27 11.14 -28.57
CA VAL A 193 12.91 12.41 -27.94
C VAL A 193 13.81 13.48 -28.55
N SER A 194 13.20 14.45 -29.25
CA SER A 194 13.93 15.56 -29.89
C SER A 194 15.07 15.12 -30.83
N GLY A 195 14.89 14.00 -31.55
CA GLY A 195 15.91 13.45 -32.47
C GLY A 195 16.95 12.55 -31.79
N ILE A 196 16.93 12.42 -30.46
CA ILE A 196 17.82 11.54 -29.70
C ILE A 196 17.10 10.21 -29.49
N GLY A 197 17.72 9.12 -29.97
CA GLY A 197 17.28 7.76 -29.66
C GLY A 197 17.52 7.47 -28.18
N ILE A 198 16.48 7.07 -27.47
CA ILE A 198 16.51 6.69 -26.07
C ILE A 198 15.99 5.25 -25.99
N ASP A 199 16.75 4.43 -25.30
CA ASP A 199 16.31 3.16 -24.73
C ASP A 199 16.43 3.25 -23.20
N TRP A 200 16.07 2.19 -22.51
CA TRP A 200 16.09 2.19 -21.04
C TRP A 200 17.45 1.80 -20.46
N TYR A 201 18.52 1.74 -21.28
CA TYR A 201 19.82 1.15 -20.92
C TYR A 201 21.01 2.07 -21.21
#